data_AF-A0A1V6EZP2-F1
#
_entry.id   AF-A0A1V6EZP2-F1
#
_cell.length_a   1.000
_cell.length_b   1.000
_cell.length_c   1.000
_cell.angle_alpha   90.00
_cell.angle_beta   90.00
_cell.angle_gamma   90.00
#
_symmetry.space_group_name_H-M   'P 1'
#
loop_
_entity.id
_entity.type
_entity.pdbx_description
1 polymer ?
#
loop_
_entity_poly.entity_id
_entity_poly.type
_entity_poly.pdbx_seq_one_letter_code
_entity_poly.pdbx_strand_id
1 'polypeptide(L)'
;MNIVRVQDVGLSGADDPAVLEWAVNEGRVLLTHDVSTITRYAYERIQTGKSMPGVFEVSRQAAIGSVIEDILLIAEFSLEGEWEGQICYLPLK
;
A
#
# COMPACT_ATOMS: atom_id res chain seq x y z
N MET A 1 2.28 6.96 14.79
CA MET A 1 2.67 6.33 13.51
C MET A 1 2.90 4.83 13.70
N ASN A 2 2.17 3.99 12.96
CA ASN A 2 2.24 2.52 13.02
C ASN A 2 2.66 1.98 11.65
N ILE A 3 3.96 1.89 11.40
CA ILE A 3 4.54 1.39 10.15
C ILE A 3 5.24 0.06 10.45
N VAL A 4 4.95 -0.95 9.64
CA VAL A 4 5.57 -2.27 9.73
C VAL A 4 6.07 -2.69 8.35
N ARG A 5 7.18 -3.42 8.31
CA ARG A 5 7.68 -4.01 7.06
C ARG A 5 7.09 -5.41 6.92
N VAL A 6 6.82 -5.84 5.68
CA VAL A 6 6.33 -7.19 5.38
C VAL A 6 7.20 -8.31 6.00
N GLN A 7 8.52 -8.11 6.08
CA GLN A 7 9.44 -9.06 6.71
C GLN A 7 9.30 -9.16 8.23
N ASP A 8 8.88 -8.08 8.91
CA ASP A 8 8.74 -8.07 10.38
C ASP A 8 7.44 -8.76 10.83
N VAL A 9 6.51 -8.97 9.90
CA VAL A 9 5.21 -9.63 10.13
C VAL A 9 5.15 -11.06 9.56
N GLY A 10 6.31 -11.63 9.22
CA GLY A 10 6.41 -13.01 8.74
C GLY A 10 6.00 -13.23 7.29
N LEU A 11 5.81 -12.16 6.50
CA LEU A 11 5.48 -12.22 5.07
C LEU A 11 6.73 -12.13 4.18
N SER A 12 7.91 -12.41 4.72
CA SER A 12 9.13 -12.46 3.91
C SER A 12 9.02 -13.60 2.90
N GLY A 13 9.14 -13.27 1.60
CA GLY A 13 8.98 -14.23 0.51
C GLY A 13 7.54 -14.63 0.19
N ALA A 14 6.54 -14.03 0.85
CA ALA A 14 5.14 -14.17 0.47
C ALA A 14 4.91 -13.56 -0.93
N ASP A 15 3.93 -14.09 -1.65
CA ASP A 15 3.51 -13.53 -2.93
C ASP A 15 2.63 -12.28 -2.74
N ASP A 16 2.50 -11.50 -3.81
CA ASP A 16 1.76 -10.24 -3.79
C ASP A 16 0.29 -10.39 -3.35
N PRO A 17 -0.47 -11.44 -3.77
CA PRO A 17 -1.81 -11.68 -3.25
C PRO A 17 -1.86 -11.88 -1.74
N ALA A 18 -0.91 -12.62 -1.15
CA ALA A 18 -0.87 -12.83 0.29
C ALA A 18 -0.57 -11.54 1.06
N VAL A 19 0.32 -10.68 0.52
CA VAL A 19 0.59 -9.36 1.12
C VAL A 19 -0.64 -8.47 1.08
N LEU A 20 -1.36 -8.43 -0.06
CA LEU A 20 -2.61 -7.67 -0.19
C LEU A 20 -3.71 -8.20 0.73
N GLU A 21 -3.86 -9.52 0.85
CA GLU A 21 -4.83 -10.14 1.75
C GLU A 21 -4.54 -9.80 3.22
N TRP A 22 -3.27 -9.86 3.62
CA TRP A 22 -2.87 -9.48 4.98
C TRP A 22 -3.15 -8.00 5.27
N ALA A 23 -2.87 -7.11 4.31
CA ALA A 23 -3.15 -5.69 4.47
C ALA A 23 -4.65 -5.42 4.68
N VAL A 24 -5.54 -6.14 3.97
CA VAL A 24 -7.00 -6.07 4.21
C VAL A 24 -7.35 -6.52 5.62
N ASN A 25 -6.87 -7.70 6.02
CA ASN A 25 -7.24 -8.30 7.30
C ASN A 25 -6.79 -7.45 8.50
N GLU A 26 -5.70 -6.69 8.33
CA GLU A 26 -5.15 -5.82 9.35
C GLU A 26 -5.67 -4.37 9.27
N GLY A 27 -6.51 -4.03 8.29
CA GLY A 27 -6.98 -2.67 8.07
C GLY A 27 -5.84 -1.70 7.71
N ARG A 28 -4.90 -2.15 6.87
CA ARG A 28 -3.67 -1.43 6.54
C ARG A 28 -3.63 -1.00 5.09
N VAL A 29 -2.92 0.10 4.88
CA VAL A 29 -2.49 0.58 3.56
C VAL A 29 -1.14 -0.03 3.21
N LEU A 30 -0.96 -0.42 1.95
CA LEU A 30 0.29 -0.97 1.43
C LEU A 30 1.09 0.10 0.69
N LEU A 31 2.35 0.30 1.09
CA LEU A 31 3.34 1.07 0.32
C LEU A 31 4.19 0.10 -0.50
N THR A 32 4.34 0.33 -1.81
CA THR A 32 5.11 -0.57 -2.68
C THR A 32 5.94 0.17 -3.73
N HIS A 33 7.11 -0.37 -4.07
CA HIS A 33 7.85 0.01 -5.28
C HIS A 33 7.56 -0.89 -6.48
N ASP A 34 6.82 -1.98 -6.29
CA ASP A 34 6.48 -2.94 -7.35
C ASP A 34 5.13 -2.60 -7.99
N VAL A 35 5.18 -1.73 -8.99
CA VAL A 35 4.02 -1.34 -9.81
C VAL A 35 3.63 -2.44 -10.80
N SER A 36 4.55 -3.35 -11.12
CA SER A 36 4.33 -4.31 -12.21
C SER A 36 3.41 -5.45 -11.80
N THR A 37 3.52 -5.90 -10.55
CA THR A 37 2.76 -7.07 -10.07
C THR A 37 1.69 -6.71 -9.06
N ILE A 38 1.98 -5.84 -8.07
CA ILE A 38 1.01 -5.46 -7.03
C ILE A 38 -0.23 -4.82 -7.65
N THR A 39 -0.06 -3.88 -8.58
CA THR A 39 -1.16 -3.17 -9.25
C THR A 39 -2.08 -4.13 -10.00
N ARG A 40 -1.51 -5.14 -10.67
CA ARG A 40 -2.29 -6.17 -11.36
C ARG A 40 -3.15 -6.96 -10.37
N TYR A 41 -2.58 -7.45 -9.28
CA TYR A 41 -3.32 -8.21 -8.28
C TYR A 41 -4.32 -7.35 -7.51
N ALA A 42 -4.01 -6.06 -7.29
CA ALA A 42 -4.94 -5.09 -6.72
C ALA A 42 -6.21 -4.96 -7.58
N TYR A 43 -6.04 -4.75 -8.88
CA TYR A 43 -7.17 -4.71 -9.82
C TYR A 43 -7.95 -6.02 -9.87
N GLU A 44 -7.28 -7.16 -9.82
CA GLU A 44 -7.93 -8.48 -9.80
C GLU A 44 -8.85 -8.64 -8.58
N ARG A 45 -8.46 -8.14 -7.41
CA ARG A 45 -9.32 -8.13 -6.21
C ARG A 45 -10.60 -7.33 -6.45
N ILE A 46 -10.47 -6.12 -7.01
CA ILE A 46 -11.63 -5.26 -7.33
C ILE A 46 -12.56 -5.95 -8.34
N GLN A 47 -12.01 -6.52 -9.41
CA GLN A 47 -12.78 -7.21 -10.46
C GLN A 47 -13.52 -8.45 -9.92
N THR A 48 -12.97 -9.11 -8.91
CA THR A 48 -13.56 -10.30 -8.28
C THR A 48 -14.43 -9.97 -7.06
N GLY A 49 -14.68 -8.69 -6.79
CA GLY A 49 -15.50 -8.24 -5.66
C GLY A 49 -14.88 -8.49 -4.29
N LYS A 50 -13.56 -8.71 -4.22
CA LYS A 50 -12.83 -8.84 -2.96
C LYS A 50 -12.49 -7.45 -2.40
N SER A 51 -12.48 -7.33 -1.07
CA SER A 51 -11.96 -6.14 -0.40
C SER A 51 -10.53 -5.85 -0.85
N MET A 52 -10.24 -4.57 -1.07
CA MET A 52 -8.98 -4.08 -1.60
C MET A 52 -8.42 -3.05 -0.62
N PRO A 53 -7.19 -3.24 -0.10
CA PRO A 53 -6.59 -2.23 0.77
C PRO A 53 -6.26 -0.98 -0.06
N GLY A 54 -5.97 0.14 0.62
CA GLY A 54 -5.29 1.24 -0.05
C GLY A 54 -3.89 0.84 -0.48
N VAL A 55 -3.49 1.21 -1.69
CA VAL A 55 -2.13 0.97 -2.21
C VAL A 55 -1.52 2.30 -2.63
N PHE A 56 -0.33 2.60 -2.11
CA PHE A 56 0.50 3.69 -2.61
C PHE A 56 1.71 3.13 -3.32
N GLU A 57 1.80 3.45 -4.60
CA GLU A 57 2.94 3.17 -5.44
C GLU A 57 3.98 4.26 -5.30
N VAL A 58 5.17 3.87 -4.87
CA VAL A 58 6.31 4.76 -4.68
C VAL A 58 7.26 4.53 -5.85
N SER A 59 7.53 5.58 -6.64
CA SER A 59 8.56 5.46 -7.67
C SER A 59 9.94 5.23 -7.02
N ARG A 60 10.73 4.28 -7.53
CA ARG A 60 12.13 4.09 -7.11
C ARG A 60 13.02 5.30 -7.43
N GLN A 61 12.56 6.19 -8.29
CA GLN A 61 13.25 7.42 -8.69
C GLN A 61 12.80 8.63 -7.87
N ALA A 62 11.76 8.48 -7.02
CA ALA A 62 11.29 9.56 -6.18
C ALA A 62 12.35 9.95 -5.14
N ALA A 63 12.43 11.25 -4.84
CA ALA A 63 13.27 11.72 -3.76
C ALA A 63 12.75 11.17 -2.42
N ILE A 64 13.59 10.42 -1.70
CA ILE A 64 13.21 9.74 -0.45
C ILE A 64 12.61 10.74 0.56
N GLY A 65 13.20 11.93 0.68
CA GLY A 65 12.69 12.98 1.57
C GLY A 65 11.24 13.36 1.25
N SER A 66 10.91 13.58 -0.03
CA SER A 66 9.55 13.91 -0.46
C SER A 66 8.56 12.79 -0.14
N VAL A 67 8.96 11.54 -0.36
CA VAL A 67 8.11 10.37 -0.06
C VAL A 67 7.87 10.26 1.45
N ILE A 68 8.89 10.52 2.27
CA ILE A 68 8.74 10.50 3.74
C ILE A 68 7.76 11.58 4.18
N GLU A 69 7.88 12.81 3.69
CA GLU A 69 6.95 13.91 4.01
C GLU A 69 5.50 13.53 3.69
N ASP A 70 5.26 12.92 2.53
CA ASP A 70 3.90 12.51 2.16
C ASP A 70 3.37 11.35 3.00
N ILE A 71 4.23 10.38 3.36
CA ILE A 71 3.85 9.30 4.28
C ILE A 71 3.45 9.88 5.64
N LEU A 72 4.18 10.89 6.14
CA LEU A 72 3.85 11.57 7.39
C LEU A 72 2.51 12.31 7.27
N LEU A 73 2.29 13.02 6.17
CA LEU A 73 1.03 13.72 5.89
C LEU A 73 -0.15 12.74 5.88
N ILE A 74 -0.03 11.62 5.16
CA ILE A 74 -1.07 10.58 5.12
C ILE A 74 -1.29 10.00 6.52
N ALA A 75 -0.23 9.68 7.25
CA ALA A 75 -0.34 9.08 8.58
C ALA A 75 -0.98 9.99 9.64
N GLU A 76 -0.89 11.31 9.47
CA GLU A 76 -1.41 12.30 10.42
C GLU A 76 -2.81 12.81 10.07
N PHE A 77 -3.11 12.95 8.78
CA PHE A 77 -4.32 13.65 8.32
C PHE A 77 -5.37 12.74 7.69
N SER A 78 -5.07 11.46 7.49
CA SER A 78 -6.05 10.55 6.91
C SER A 78 -7.09 10.03 7.88
N LEU A 79 -8.27 9.74 7.35
CA LEU A 79 -9.35 9.09 8.07
C LEU A 79 -9.27 7.57 7.92
N GLU A 80 -9.87 6.85 8.87
CA GLU A 80 -10.04 5.40 8.77
C GLU A 80 -10.82 5.04 7.50
N GLY A 81 -10.30 4.07 6.74
CA GLY A 81 -10.92 3.62 5.49
C GLY A 81 -10.77 4.59 4.31
N GLU A 82 -10.16 5.77 4.48
CA GLU A 82 -10.09 6.80 3.42
C GLU A 82 -9.51 6.25 2.11
N TRP A 83 -8.49 5.40 2.20
CA TRP A 83 -7.76 4.88 1.05
C TRP A 83 -8.27 3.52 0.55
N GLU A 84 -9.30 2.94 1.16
CA GLU A 84 -9.80 1.62 0.76
C GLU A 84 -10.22 1.60 -0.72
N GLY A 85 -9.78 0.55 -1.42
CA GLY A 85 -10.06 0.39 -2.85
C GLY A 85 -9.33 1.35 -3.78
N GLN A 86 -8.39 2.16 -3.28
CA GLN A 86 -7.66 3.14 -4.09
C GLN A 86 -6.22 2.71 -4.36
N ILE A 87 -5.75 3.02 -5.56
CA ILE A 87 -4.33 2.96 -5.93
C ILE A 87 -3.87 4.39 -6.21
N CYS A 88 -2.96 4.88 -5.39
CA CYS A 88 -2.42 6.24 -5.43
C CYS A 88 -0.90 6.20 -5.63
N TYR A 89 -0.31 7.35 -5.93
CA TYR A 89 1.13 7.46 -6.19
C TYR A 89 1.78 8.39 -5.19
N LEU A 90 2.99 8.03 -4.74
CA LEU A 90 3.87 8.91 -4.00
C LEU A 90 5.10 9.30 -4.86
N PRO A 91 5.56 10.56 -4.78
CA PRO A 91 5.03 11.63 -3.93
C PRO A 91 3.67 12.18 -4.43
N LEU A 92 2.87 12.71 -3.50
CA LEU A 92 1.60 13.38 -3.76
C LEU A 92 1.87 14.64 -4.60
N LYS A 93 1.14 14.81 -5.70
CA LYS A 93 1.26 15.98 -6.61
C LYS A 93 -0.08 16.67 -6.77
#